data_AF-A0A529PZC3-F1
#
_entry.id   AF-A0A529PZC3-F1
#
_cell.length_a   1.000
_cell.length_b   1.000
_cell.length_c   1.000
_cell.angle_alpha   90.00
_cell.angle_beta   90.00
_cell.angle_gamma   90.00
#
_symmetry.space_group_name_H-M   'P 1'
#
loop_
_entity.id
_entity.type
_entity.pdbx_description
1 polymer ?
#
loop_
_entity_poly.entity_id
_entity_poly.type
_entity_poly.pdbx_seq_one_letter_code
_entity_poly.pdbx_strand_id
1 'polypeptide(L)'
;ITAFAVISAVSFLLLVPWEWTRRDPIVDIRLLFSRQFGMSFLVMMAVGAVLFSTTQLLPQLQQTTFDYTATLSGLSMMPGGIAMLMLMPISGFAAGIVQPRYL
;
A
#
# COMPACT_ATOMS: atom_id res chain seq x y z
N ILE A 1 -17.24 16.81 -15.26
CA ILE A 1 -16.11 16.27 -14.45
C ILE A 1 -15.71 17.27 -13.36
N THR A 2 -15.51 18.54 -13.69
CA THR A 2 -15.12 19.60 -12.75
C THR A 2 -16.06 19.74 -11.53
N ALA A 3 -17.38 19.68 -11.73
CA ALA A 3 -18.35 19.76 -10.63
C ALA A 3 -18.20 18.60 -9.61
N PHE A 4 -18.06 17.36 -10.09
CA PHE A 4 -17.84 16.19 -9.22
C PHE A 4 -16.49 16.26 -8.49
N ALA A 5 -15.45 16.77 -9.15
CA ALA A 5 -14.14 16.97 -8.53
C ALA A 5 -14.19 18.01 -7.39
N VAL A 6 -14.92 19.11 -7.59
CA VAL A 6 -15.10 20.14 -6.56
C VAL A 6 -15.89 19.60 -5.37
N ILE A 7 -17.00 18.89 -5.62
CA ILE A 7 -17.83 18.31 -4.55
C ILE A 7 -17.02 17.30 -3.73
N SER A 8 -16.24 16.43 -4.40
CA SER A 8 -15.38 15.46 -3.72
C SER A 8 -14.30 16.14 -2.89
N ALA A 9 -13.60 17.14 -3.44
CA ALA A 9 -12.55 17.87 -2.72
C ALA A 9 -13.11 18.61 -1.49
N VAL A 10 -14.25 19.29 -1.64
CA VAL A 10 -14.91 20.01 -0.55
C VAL A 10 -15.40 19.06 0.54
N SER A 11 -15.97 17.92 0.16
CA SER A 11 -16.42 16.90 1.11
C SER A 11 -15.26 16.30 1.90
N PHE A 12 -14.12 16.04 1.26
CA PHE A 12 -12.92 15.52 1.92
C PHE A 12 -12.33 16.54 2.91
N LEU A 13 -12.29 17.82 2.54
CA LEU A 13 -11.80 18.89 3.41
C LEU A 13 -12.72 19.16 4.61
N LEU A 14 -14.04 19.03 4.44
CA LEU A 14 -15.02 19.18 5.51
C LEU A 14 -15.02 17.99 6.48
N LEU A 15 -14.61 16.81 6.03
CA LEU A 15 -14.56 15.59 6.84
C LEU A 15 -13.51 15.71 7.96
N VAL A 16 -12.35 16.31 7.69
CA VAL A 16 -11.25 16.47 8.68
C VAL A 16 -11.68 17.23 9.95
N PRO A 17 -12.22 18.47 9.89
CA PRO A 17 -12.67 19.18 11.08
C PRO A 17 -13.95 18.57 11.69
N TRP A 18 -14.79 17.93 10.87
CA TRP A 18 -16.01 17.27 11.35
C TRP A 18 -15.70 16.05 12.22
N GLU A 19 -14.75 15.21 11.80
CA GLU A 19 -14.30 14.05 12.59
C GLU A 19 -13.52 14.47 13.85
N TRP A 20 -12.73 15.55 13.80
CA TRP A 20 -12.03 16.05 15.00
C TRP A 20 -13.01 16.49 16.09
N THR A 21 -14.14 17.08 15.71
CA THR A 21 -15.10 17.67 16.67
C THR A 21 -16.06 16.65 17.29
N ARG A 22 -16.23 15.46 16.68
CA ARG A 22 -17.17 14.43 17.17
C ARG A 22 -16.56 13.59 18.31
N ARG A 23 -17.42 13.20 19.27
CA ARG A 23 -17.04 12.37 20.43
C ARG A 23 -16.82 10.88 20.07
N ASP A 24 -17.54 10.37 19.08
CA ASP A 24 -17.37 9.04 18.50
C ASP A 24 -17.00 9.18 17.02
N PRO A 25 -15.72 9.50 16.71
CA PRO A 25 -15.25 9.59 15.34
C PRO A 25 -15.22 8.20 14.69
N ILE A 26 -15.65 8.10 13.43
CA ILE A 26 -15.54 6.87 12.63
C ILE A 26 -14.06 6.62 12.28
N VAL A 27 -13.31 7.68 11.98
CA VAL A 27 -11.85 7.65 11.81
C VAL A 27 -11.22 8.51 12.91
N ASP A 28 -10.57 7.88 13.87
CA ASP A 28 -9.85 8.61 14.91
C ASP A 28 -8.49 9.08 14.38
N ILE A 29 -8.48 10.28 13.79
CA ILE A 29 -7.29 10.92 13.22
C ILE A 29 -6.18 11.11 14.29
N ARG A 30 -6.53 11.08 15.58
CA ARG A 30 -5.55 11.20 16.68
C ARG A 30 -4.68 9.95 16.80
N LEU A 31 -5.16 8.78 16.37
CA LEU A 31 -4.36 7.56 16.30
C LEU A 31 -3.21 7.70 15.30
N LEU A 32 -3.41 8.39 14.16
CA LEU A 32 -2.33 8.69 13.18
C LEU A 32 -1.15 9.43 13.81
N PHE A 33 -1.40 10.28 14.81
CA PHE A 33 -0.36 11.02 15.52
C PHE A 33 0.31 10.24 16.66
N SER A 34 -0.20 9.06 17.02
CA SER A 34 0.48 8.19 17.98
C SER A 34 1.73 7.58 17.35
N ARG A 35 2.83 7.50 18.10
CA ARG A 35 4.11 6.97 17.60
C ARG A 35 4.01 5.56 17.03
N GLN A 36 3.24 4.68 17.67
CA GLN A 36 3.12 3.29 17.24
C GLN A 36 2.34 3.18 15.93
N PHE A 37 1.14 3.77 15.87
CA PHE A 37 0.30 3.70 14.68
C PHE A 37 0.86 4.54 13.51
N GLY A 38 1.46 5.71 13.79
CA GLY A 38 2.13 6.52 12.79
C GLY A 38 3.32 5.81 12.14
N MET A 39 4.12 5.08 12.91
CA MET A 39 5.22 4.27 12.35
C MET A 39 4.68 3.10 11.53
N SER A 40 3.66 2.38 12.01
CA SER A 40 3.00 1.33 11.21
C SER A 40 2.41 1.87 9.91
N PHE A 41 1.79 3.06 9.95
CA PHE A 41 1.26 3.73 8.77
C PHE A 41 2.35 4.08 7.76
N LEU A 42 3.48 4.63 8.22
CA LEU A 42 4.64 4.93 7.36
C LEU A 42 5.24 3.67 6.74
N VAL A 43 5.39 2.59 7.51
CA VAL A 43 5.86 1.30 7.00
C VAL A 43 4.90 0.77 5.94
N MET A 44 3.60 0.78 6.21
CA MET A 44 2.58 0.34 5.26
C MET A 44 2.61 1.17 3.97
N MET A 45 2.79 2.49 4.07
CA MET A 45 2.91 3.38 2.92
C MET A 45 4.16 3.09 2.10
N ALA A 46 5.30 2.87 2.75
CA ALA A 46 6.55 2.49 2.09
C ALA A 46 6.43 1.14 1.38
N VAL A 47 5.83 0.14 2.03
CA VAL A 47 5.53 -1.17 1.43
C VAL A 47 4.64 -1.01 0.20
N GLY A 48 3.59 -0.20 0.29
CA GLY A 48 2.71 0.09 -0.85
C GLY A 48 3.46 0.76 -2.02
N ALA A 49 4.32 1.74 -1.74
CA ALA A 49 5.12 2.41 -2.76
C ALA A 49 6.10 1.44 -3.47
N VAL A 50 6.76 0.56 -2.71
CA VAL A 50 7.66 -0.48 -3.26
C VAL A 50 6.88 -1.50 -4.09
N LEU A 51 5.71 -1.94 -3.61
CA LEU A 51 4.84 -2.86 -4.34
C LEU A 51 4.37 -2.26 -5.65
N PHE A 52 3.90 -1.00 -5.65
CA PHE A 52 3.48 -0.34 -6.89
C PHE A 52 4.64 -0.18 -7.86
N SER A 53 5.82 0.19 -7.36
CA SER A 53 7.01 0.33 -8.19
C SER A 53 7.42 -0.99 -8.85
N THR A 54 7.39 -2.09 -8.11
CA THR A 54 7.79 -3.41 -8.63
C THR A 54 6.73 -4.03 -9.55
N THR A 55 5.44 -3.81 -9.30
CA THR A 55 4.34 -4.44 -10.07
C THR A 55 3.91 -3.64 -11.29
N GLN A 56 4.06 -2.32 -11.30
CA GLN A 56 3.59 -1.45 -12.38
C GLN A 56 4.75 -0.74 -13.09
N LEU A 57 5.66 -0.09 -12.35
CA LEU A 57 6.74 0.68 -12.98
C LEU A 57 7.79 -0.22 -13.64
N LEU A 58 8.13 -1.35 -13.02
CA LEU A 58 9.13 -2.29 -13.55
C LEU A 58 8.75 -2.89 -14.92
N PRO A 59 7.54 -3.45 -15.14
CA PRO A 59 7.15 -3.92 -16.48
C PRO A 59 7.01 -2.78 -17.47
N GLN A 60 6.57 -1.60 -17.03
CA GLN A 60 6.47 -0.42 -17.89
C GLN A 60 7.84 0.03 -18.38
N LEU A 61 8.87 0.04 -17.51
CA LEU A 61 10.25 0.37 -17.89
C LEU A 61 10.83 -0.63 -18.89
N GLN A 62 10.60 -1.93 -18.67
CA GLN A 62 11.02 -2.97 -19.62
C GLN A 62 10.36 -2.82 -20.99
N GLN A 63 9.09 -2.45 -21.03
CA GLN A 63 8.35 -2.28 -22.28
C GLN A 63 8.72 -0.97 -23.00
N THR A 64 9.04 0.10 -22.27
CA THR A 64 9.30 1.43 -22.85
C THR A 64 10.76 1.72 -23.15
N THR A 65 11.69 1.23 -22.32
CA THR A 65 13.13 1.52 -22.46
C THR A 65 13.90 0.36 -23.07
N PHE A 66 13.46 -0.88 -22.85
CA PHE A 66 14.15 -2.09 -23.31
C PHE A 66 13.48 -2.76 -24.51
N ASP A 67 12.43 -2.15 -25.10
CA ASP A 67 11.69 -2.66 -26.26
C ASP A 67 11.18 -4.11 -26.12
N TYR A 68 11.03 -4.60 -24.88
CA TYR A 68 10.50 -5.94 -24.65
C TYR A 68 9.00 -5.98 -24.92
N THR A 69 8.57 -6.93 -25.74
CA THR A 69 7.14 -7.28 -25.89
C THR A 69 6.56 -7.65 -24.51
N ALA A 70 5.30 -7.30 -24.25
CA ALA A 70 4.61 -7.55 -22.98
C ALA A 70 4.76 -9.00 -22.46
N THR A 71 4.84 -9.99 -23.35
CA THR A 71 5.08 -11.40 -23.03
C THR A 71 6.47 -11.67 -22.43
N LEU A 72 7.52 -11.00 -22.93
CA LEU A 72 8.89 -11.17 -22.43
C LEU A 72 9.08 -10.46 -21.09
N SER A 73 8.50 -9.27 -20.92
CA SER A 73 8.49 -8.58 -19.62
C SER A 73 7.78 -9.43 -18.56
N GLY A 74 6.61 -10.00 -18.90
CA GLY A 74 5.89 -10.92 -18.02
C GLY A 74 6.72 -12.15 -17.65
N LEU A 75 7.36 -12.80 -18.63
CA LEU A 75 8.22 -13.96 -18.41
C LEU A 75 9.44 -13.63 -17.51
N SER A 76 10.02 -12.43 -17.66
CA SER A 76 11.14 -11.98 -16.83
C SER A 76 10.76 -11.68 -15.37
N MET A 77 9.49 -11.36 -15.12
CA MET A 77 8.96 -11.11 -13.77
C MET A 77 8.46 -12.39 -13.08
N MET A 78 8.21 -13.48 -13.83
CA MET A 78 7.79 -14.77 -13.28
C MET A 78 8.71 -15.32 -12.18
N PRO A 79 10.06 -15.25 -12.27
CA PRO A 79 10.94 -15.70 -11.19
C PRO A 79 10.67 -14.96 -9.87
N GLY A 80 10.39 -13.65 -9.93
CA GLY A 80 10.01 -12.85 -8.77
C GLY A 80 8.67 -13.28 -8.17
N GLY A 81 7.69 -13.59 -9.03
CA GLY A 81 6.40 -14.15 -8.62
C GLY A 81 6.52 -15.53 -7.96
N ILE A 82 7.32 -16.42 -8.52
CA ILE A 82 7.59 -17.76 -7.97
C ILE A 82 8.29 -17.65 -6.60
N ALA A 83 9.26 -16.75 -6.47
CA ALA A 83 9.92 -16.47 -5.19
C ALA A 83 8.91 -15.98 -4.14
N MET A 84 8.00 -15.06 -4.51
CA MET A 84 6.90 -14.64 -3.62
C MET A 84 5.96 -15.79 -3.24
N LEU A 85 5.63 -16.67 -4.19
CA LEU A 85 4.76 -17.82 -3.97
C LEU A 85 5.38 -18.80 -2.96
N MET A 86 6.70 -18.99 -3.01
CA MET A 86 7.44 -19.79 -2.01
C MET A 86 7.59 -19.07 -0.67
N LEU A 87 7.72 -17.74 -0.66
CA LEU A 87 7.85 -16.96 0.56
C LEU A 87 6.54 -16.84 1.35
N MET A 88 5.37 -16.88 0.70
CA MET A 88 4.07 -16.84 1.36
C MET A 88 3.90 -17.90 2.46
N PRO A 89 4.09 -19.22 2.21
CA PRO A 89 3.99 -20.22 3.27
C PRO A 89 5.06 -20.03 4.35
N ILE A 90 6.28 -19.63 3.99
CA ILE A 90 7.36 -19.35 4.96
C ILE A 90 6.95 -18.24 5.92
N SER A 91 6.39 -17.15 5.41
CA SER A 91 5.89 -16.04 6.24
C SER A 91 4.71 -16.45 7.13
N GLY A 92 3.82 -17.32 6.65
CA GLY A 92 2.71 -17.86 7.43
C GLY A 92 3.17 -18.77 8.57
N PHE A 93 4.15 -19.64 8.31
CA PHE A 93 4.78 -20.44 9.37
C PHE A 93 5.53 -19.56 10.36
N ALA A 94 6.26 -18.53 9.90
CA ALA A 94 6.98 -17.58 10.74
C ALA A 94 6.04 -16.78 11.65
N ALA A 95 4.89 -16.34 11.15
CA ALA A 95 3.87 -15.66 11.94
C ALA A 95 3.23 -16.57 13.01
N GLY A 96 3.19 -17.89 12.77
CA GLY A 96 2.69 -18.88 13.74
C GLY A 96 3.66 -19.18 14.89
N ILE A 97 4.97 -19.02 14.68
CA ILE A 97 6.01 -19.23 15.71
C ILE A 97 6.34 -17.96 16.52
N VAL A 98 6.12 -16.77 15.95
CA VAL A 98 6.32 -15.50 16.66
C VAL A 98 5.01 -15.10 17.34
N GLN A 99 4.98 -15.13 18.68
CA GLN A 99 3.79 -14.73 19.45
C GLN A 99 3.33 -13.31 19.05
N PRO A 100 2.03 -13.06 18.83
CA PRO A 100 1.46 -11.73 18.52
C PRO A 100 1.73 -10.64 19.56
N ARG A 101 2.39 -10.98 20.67
CA ARG A 101 2.78 -10.07 21.76
C ARG A 101 4.07 -9.29 21.44
N TYR A 102 4.82 -9.68 20.40
CA TYR A 102 6.07 -9.02 19.97
C TYR A 102 6.02 -8.46 18.54
N LEU A 103 4.86 -8.55 17.87
CA LEU A 103 4.51 -7.86 16.62
C LEU A 103 3.79 -6.55 16.95
#